data_AF-A0A524GEP1-F1
#
_entry.id   AF-A0A524GEP1-F1
#
_cell.length_a   1.000
_cell.length_b   1.000
_cell.length_c   1.000
_cell.angle_alpha   90.00
_cell.angle_beta   90.00
_cell.angle_gamma   90.00
#
_symmetry.space_group_name_H-M   'P 1'
#
loop_
_entity.id
_entity.type
_entity.pdbx_description
1 polymer ?
#
loop_
_entity_poly.entity_id
_entity_poly.type
_entity_poly.pdbx_seq_one_letter_code
_entity_poly.pdbx_strand_id
1 'polypeptide(L)'
;LYGIDFATVPLTAAFEIELKDYERPNGGIIFPNPNAPTGRLLSLAAIEALLARNRESVVVVDEAYVDFGGESAVALVDRYPQLLVIQTLSKSRSLAGLRVGFAVGHTKLIEALERVKNSFNSYPLGRLAIRGAVAAMMDRQYFDKTRQAIILTREELVHNLRGFGFEVLPSAANFVFARHPAWDALQLAARLREKAIIVRHFKQDRIEQFLRITVGTDAQCADLCRALAQILGS
;
A
#
# COMPACT_ATOMS: atom_id res chain seq x y z
N LEU A 1 3.83 23.13 -3.75
CA LEU A 1 5.22 23.30 -4.26
C LEU A 1 5.28 23.39 -5.78
N TYR A 2 4.47 22.64 -6.54
CA TYR A 2 4.49 22.70 -8.01
C TYR A 2 3.14 23.04 -8.70
N GLY A 3 2.02 23.11 -7.97
CA GLY A 3 0.73 23.54 -8.56
C GLY A 3 0.30 22.73 -9.78
N ILE A 4 0.68 21.45 -9.84
CA ILE A 4 0.39 20.59 -10.99
C ILE A 4 -1.09 20.29 -10.99
N ASP A 5 -1.77 20.60 -12.10
CA ASP A 5 -3.16 20.22 -12.31
C ASP A 5 -3.29 18.70 -12.30
N PHE A 6 -4.28 18.18 -11.56
CA PHE A 6 -4.52 16.75 -11.46
C PHE A 6 -6.02 16.44 -11.53
N ALA A 7 -6.32 15.27 -12.09
CA ALA A 7 -7.66 14.69 -12.07
C ALA A 7 -7.64 13.42 -11.22
N THR A 8 -8.53 13.35 -10.23
CA THR A 8 -8.73 12.11 -9.47
C THR A 8 -9.70 11.20 -10.22
N VAL A 9 -9.33 9.94 -10.39
CA VAL A 9 -10.22 8.90 -10.92
C VAL A 9 -10.80 8.14 -9.73
N PRO A 10 -12.13 8.11 -9.54
CA PRO A 10 -12.73 7.36 -8.46
C PRO A 10 -12.54 5.85 -8.67
N LEU A 11 -12.32 5.11 -7.58
CA LEU A 11 -12.37 3.64 -7.63
C LEU A 11 -13.80 3.16 -7.90
N THR A 12 -13.94 1.92 -8.39
CA THR A 12 -15.24 1.24 -8.55
C THR A 12 -15.98 1.07 -7.21
N ALA A 13 -17.24 0.63 -7.23
CA ALA A 13 -17.98 0.30 -6.01
C ALA A 13 -17.31 -0.81 -5.18
N ALA A 14 -16.53 -1.69 -5.84
CA ALA A 14 -15.72 -2.74 -5.21
C ALA A 14 -14.30 -2.27 -4.80
N PHE A 15 -14.06 -0.95 -4.84
CA PHE A 15 -12.78 -0.32 -4.49
C PHE A 15 -11.60 -0.78 -5.35
N GLU A 16 -11.86 -1.14 -6.60
CA GLU A 16 -10.83 -1.47 -7.59
C GLU A 16 -10.49 -0.25 -8.45
N ILE A 17 -9.28 -0.26 -8.99
CA ILE A 17 -8.88 0.65 -10.05
C ILE A 17 -9.46 0.10 -11.36
N GLU A 18 -10.30 0.89 -12.04
CA GLU A 18 -10.76 0.59 -13.40
C GLU A 18 -9.77 1.22 -14.40
N LEU A 19 -9.00 0.39 -15.09
CA LEU A 19 -7.93 0.87 -15.97
C LEU A 19 -8.47 1.61 -17.20
N LYS A 20 -9.70 1.31 -17.63
CA LYS A 20 -10.35 2.01 -18.75
C LYS A 20 -10.59 3.49 -18.46
N ASP A 21 -10.78 3.87 -17.20
CA ASP A 21 -11.00 5.27 -16.82
C ASP A 21 -9.77 6.16 -17.04
N TYR A 22 -8.60 5.54 -17.27
CA TYR A 22 -7.35 6.21 -17.59
C TYR A 22 -7.11 6.35 -19.10
N GLU A 23 -7.97 5.81 -19.95
CA GLU A 23 -7.89 5.91 -21.43
C GLU A 23 -8.36 7.29 -21.92
N ARG A 24 -7.63 8.31 -21.50
CA ARG A 24 -7.89 9.72 -21.81
C ARG A 24 -6.57 10.49 -21.88
N PRO A 25 -6.53 11.64 -22.59
CA PRO A 25 -5.34 12.49 -22.62
C PRO A 25 -4.87 12.84 -21.19
N ASN A 26 -3.59 12.62 -20.90
CA ASN A 26 -3.00 12.85 -19.59
C ASN A 26 -1.50 13.16 -19.71
N GLY A 27 -0.96 13.91 -18.74
CA GLY A 27 0.48 14.19 -18.64
C GLY A 27 1.26 13.14 -17.83
N GLY A 28 0.56 12.18 -17.24
CA GLY A 28 1.10 11.11 -16.43
C GLY A 28 0.02 10.47 -15.55
N ILE A 29 0.25 9.23 -15.20
CA ILE A 29 -0.62 8.43 -14.33
C ILE A 29 0.19 8.05 -13.08
N ILE A 30 -0.42 8.17 -11.91
CA ILE A 30 0.15 7.64 -10.66
C ILE A 30 -0.92 6.88 -9.90
N PHE A 31 -0.60 5.66 -9.48
CA PHE A 31 -1.45 4.89 -8.57
C PHE A 31 -0.64 3.92 -7.71
N PRO A 32 -1.09 3.65 -6.47
CA PRO A 32 -0.51 2.61 -5.64
C PRO A 32 -1.02 1.23 -6.03
N ASN A 33 -0.12 0.25 -6.04
CA ASN A 33 -0.45 -1.16 -6.21
C ASN A 33 0.46 -2.05 -5.34
N PRO A 34 -0.05 -2.69 -4.26
CA PRO A 34 -1.44 -2.67 -3.76
C PRO A 34 -1.93 -1.28 -3.34
N ASN A 35 -3.22 -1.03 -3.54
CA ASN A 35 -3.85 0.25 -3.22
C ASN A 35 -3.90 0.53 -1.71
N ALA A 36 -3.76 1.79 -1.31
CA ALA A 36 -4.00 2.25 0.04
C ALA A 36 -5.14 3.28 0.05
N PRO A 37 -6.20 3.10 0.88
CA PRO A 37 -6.26 2.24 2.06
C PRO A 37 -6.87 0.85 1.85
N THR A 38 -7.23 0.44 0.61
CA THR A 38 -8.12 -0.70 0.39
C THR A 38 -7.41 -2.06 0.37
N GLY A 39 -6.10 -2.08 0.12
CA GLY A 39 -5.28 -3.30 0.01
C GLY A 39 -5.42 -4.03 -1.33
N ARG A 40 -6.30 -3.56 -2.22
CA ARG A 40 -6.60 -4.22 -3.51
C ARG A 40 -5.38 -4.21 -4.42
N LEU A 41 -5.13 -5.35 -5.06
CA LEU A 41 -4.02 -5.57 -5.96
C LEU A 41 -4.53 -5.69 -7.40
N LEU A 42 -3.96 -4.90 -8.30
CA LEU A 42 -3.99 -5.12 -9.74
C LEU A 42 -2.92 -6.15 -10.11
N SER A 43 -3.26 -7.06 -11.02
CA SER A 43 -2.29 -8.02 -11.55
C SER A 43 -1.25 -7.33 -12.43
N LEU A 44 -0.07 -7.95 -12.53
CA LEU A 44 1.00 -7.48 -13.39
C LEU A 44 0.54 -7.35 -14.86
N ALA A 45 -0.24 -8.33 -15.33
CA ALA A 45 -0.81 -8.33 -16.68
C ALA A 45 -1.77 -7.14 -16.93
N ALA A 46 -2.55 -6.73 -15.93
CA ALA A 46 -3.42 -5.56 -16.03
C ALA A 46 -2.60 -4.27 -16.16
N ILE A 47 -1.54 -4.13 -15.35
CA ILE A 47 -0.60 -3.00 -15.44
C ILE A 47 0.08 -2.99 -16.82
N GLU A 48 0.55 -4.13 -17.30
CA GLU A 48 1.14 -4.25 -18.64
C GLU A 48 0.18 -3.82 -19.75
N ALA A 49 -1.10 -4.18 -19.63
CA ALA A 49 -2.13 -3.77 -20.59
C ALA A 49 -2.35 -2.25 -20.60
N LEU A 50 -2.31 -1.59 -19.43
CA LEU A 50 -2.32 -0.12 -19.34
C LEU A 50 -1.09 0.48 -20.03
N LEU A 51 0.11 -0.05 -19.76
CA LEU A 51 1.36 0.44 -20.34
C LEU A 51 1.42 0.26 -21.87
N ALA A 52 0.82 -0.81 -22.39
CA ALA A 52 0.72 -1.03 -23.83
C ALA A 52 -0.13 0.04 -24.54
N ARG A 53 -1.16 0.57 -23.86
CA ARG A 53 -2.07 1.59 -24.39
C ARG A 53 -1.62 3.02 -24.08
N ASN A 54 -0.83 3.23 -23.02
CA ASN A 54 -0.40 4.54 -22.56
C ASN A 54 1.13 4.70 -22.70
N ARG A 55 1.61 4.90 -23.94
CA ARG A 55 3.04 5.01 -24.25
C ARG A 55 3.61 6.42 -24.24
N GLU A 56 2.74 7.42 -24.37
CA GLU A 56 3.14 8.83 -24.52
C GLU A 56 3.25 9.58 -23.20
N SER A 57 2.88 8.96 -22.07
CA SER A 57 2.93 9.58 -20.75
C SER A 57 3.54 8.66 -19.70
N VAL A 58 4.13 9.25 -18.67
CA VAL A 58 4.77 8.49 -17.58
C VAL A 58 3.70 7.78 -16.75
N VAL A 59 3.92 6.51 -16.47
CA VAL A 59 3.08 5.74 -15.54
C VAL A 59 3.90 5.39 -14.31
N VAL A 60 3.48 5.90 -13.16
CA VAL A 60 4.11 5.66 -11.86
C VAL A 60 3.29 4.63 -11.08
N VAL A 61 3.91 3.49 -10.77
CA VAL A 61 3.31 2.46 -9.92
C VAL A 61 3.97 2.53 -8.54
N ASP A 62 3.20 2.91 -7.52
CA ASP A 62 3.65 2.93 -6.12
C ASP A 62 3.47 1.56 -5.48
N GLU A 63 4.59 0.86 -5.33
CA GLU A 63 4.68 -0.50 -4.82
C GLU A 63 5.06 -0.55 -3.33
N ALA A 64 4.64 0.44 -2.53
CA ALA A 64 4.93 0.47 -1.10
C ALA A 64 4.51 -0.79 -0.31
N TYR A 65 3.59 -1.59 -0.85
CA TYR A 65 3.08 -2.81 -0.23
C TYR A 65 3.25 -4.07 -1.09
N VAL A 66 3.93 -4.00 -2.25
CA VAL A 66 3.98 -5.13 -3.22
C VAL A 66 4.51 -6.41 -2.62
N ASP A 67 5.47 -6.27 -1.69
CA ASP A 67 6.08 -7.40 -1.01
C ASP A 67 5.03 -8.29 -0.32
N PHE A 68 3.91 -7.79 0.17
CA PHE A 68 2.96 -8.60 0.96
C PHE A 68 2.00 -9.47 0.13
N GLY A 69 2.13 -9.52 -1.20
CA GLY A 69 1.33 -10.44 -2.01
C GLY A 69 1.16 -10.14 -3.49
N GLY A 70 1.92 -9.18 -4.05
CA GLY A 70 1.85 -8.82 -5.47
C GLY A 70 3.10 -9.22 -6.26
N GLU A 71 2.95 -9.26 -7.57
CA GLU A 71 4.06 -9.31 -8.52
C GLU A 71 4.50 -7.89 -8.87
N SER A 72 5.80 -7.62 -8.82
CA SER A 72 6.33 -6.29 -9.06
C SER A 72 6.35 -5.93 -10.55
N ALA A 73 5.84 -4.74 -10.86
CA ALA A 73 5.96 -4.06 -12.15
C ALA A 73 7.42 -3.76 -12.53
N VAL A 74 8.38 -3.92 -11.61
CA VAL A 74 9.82 -3.86 -11.96
C VAL A 74 10.15 -4.82 -13.10
N ALA A 75 9.47 -5.97 -13.20
CA ALA A 75 9.66 -6.92 -14.30
C ALA A 75 9.34 -6.35 -15.70
N LEU A 76 8.66 -5.20 -15.78
CA LEU A 76 8.23 -4.57 -17.03
C LEU A 76 9.10 -3.36 -17.43
N VAL A 77 9.99 -2.86 -16.57
CA VAL A 77 10.71 -1.59 -16.80
C VAL A 77 11.61 -1.62 -18.03
N ASP A 78 12.18 -2.78 -18.37
CA ASP A 78 13.03 -2.96 -19.56
C ASP A 78 12.23 -2.90 -20.86
N ARG A 79 10.91 -3.17 -20.80
CA ARG A 79 10.01 -3.22 -21.97
C ARG A 79 9.21 -1.94 -22.17
N TYR A 80 9.04 -1.14 -21.12
CA TYR A 80 8.17 0.04 -21.10
C TYR A 80 8.93 1.26 -20.54
N PRO A 81 9.60 2.05 -21.40
CA PRO A 81 10.44 3.16 -20.96
C PRO A 81 9.73 4.27 -20.19
N GLN A 82 8.39 4.34 -20.29
CA GLN A 82 7.54 5.29 -19.59
C GLN A 82 7.09 4.81 -18.19
N LEU A 83 7.38 3.56 -17.83
CA LEU A 83 7.10 3.01 -16.52
C LEU A 83 8.16 3.48 -15.50
N LEU A 84 7.68 3.98 -14.37
CA LEU A 84 8.47 4.22 -13.18
C LEU A 84 7.84 3.46 -12.00
N VAL A 85 8.59 2.57 -11.38
CA VAL A 85 8.14 1.86 -10.18
C VAL A 85 8.82 2.48 -8.97
N ILE A 86 8.06 2.79 -7.93
CA ILE A 86 8.62 3.30 -6.67
C ILE A 86 8.36 2.30 -5.55
N GLN A 87 9.36 2.10 -4.69
CA GLN A 87 9.28 1.20 -3.55
C GLN A 87 9.87 1.86 -2.30
N THR A 88 9.49 1.35 -1.13
CA THR A 88 9.97 1.85 0.15
C THR A 88 10.41 0.73 1.08
N LEU A 89 11.43 1.00 1.89
CA LEU A 89 11.87 0.10 2.96
C LEU A 89 11.07 0.34 4.25
N SER A 90 10.07 1.24 4.21
CA SER A 90 9.30 1.61 5.39
C SER A 90 8.42 0.50 5.94
N LYS A 91 8.02 -0.47 5.10
CA LYS A 91 6.98 -1.45 5.42
C LYS A 91 7.60 -2.83 5.62
N SER A 92 7.83 -3.53 4.52
CA SER A 92 8.33 -4.91 4.49
C SER A 92 9.74 -5.09 5.03
N ARG A 93 10.55 -4.02 5.03
CA ARG A 93 11.90 -4.01 5.59
C ARG A 93 11.98 -3.43 7.00
N SER A 94 10.86 -3.07 7.62
CA SER A 94 10.79 -2.52 8.99
C SER A 94 11.59 -1.22 9.22
N LEU A 95 11.93 -0.46 8.17
CA LEU A 95 12.75 0.76 8.27
C LEU A 95 11.92 2.06 8.14
N ALA A 96 10.69 2.08 8.68
CA ALA A 96 9.81 3.25 8.62
C ALA A 96 10.48 4.52 9.12
N GLY A 97 11.31 4.43 10.17
CA GLY A 97 12.02 5.54 10.77
C GLY A 97 13.23 6.05 9.97
N LEU A 98 13.81 5.23 9.07
CA LEU A 98 14.98 5.66 8.26
C LEU A 98 14.60 6.40 6.98
N ARG A 99 13.30 6.40 6.61
CA ARG A 99 12.76 7.14 5.46
C ARG A 99 13.47 6.84 4.13
N VAL A 100 13.79 5.57 3.87
CA VAL A 100 14.43 5.14 2.61
C VAL A 100 13.41 4.60 1.62
N GLY A 101 13.51 5.06 0.38
CA GLY A 101 12.80 4.54 -0.78
C GLY A 101 13.66 4.66 -2.03
N PHE A 102 13.23 4.02 -3.11
CA PHE A 102 13.95 4.01 -4.38
C PHE A 102 12.95 3.97 -5.53
N ALA A 103 13.43 4.34 -6.72
CA ALA A 103 12.69 4.26 -7.96
C ALA A 103 13.46 3.37 -8.95
N VAL A 104 12.73 2.61 -9.74
CA VAL A 104 13.26 1.76 -10.81
C VAL A 104 12.52 2.12 -12.08
N GLY A 105 13.26 2.40 -13.14
CA GLY A 105 12.71 2.80 -14.43
C GLY A 105 13.81 3.12 -15.42
N HIS A 106 13.42 3.51 -16.63
CA HIS A 106 14.35 3.83 -17.70
C HIS A 106 15.28 4.99 -17.33
N THR A 107 16.55 4.95 -17.78
CA THR A 107 17.60 5.92 -17.43
C THR A 107 17.16 7.37 -17.61
N LYS A 108 16.45 7.70 -18.69
CA LYS A 108 15.91 9.06 -18.93
C LYS A 108 14.98 9.58 -17.81
N LEU A 109 14.16 8.69 -17.22
CA LEU A 109 13.30 9.06 -16.10
C LEU A 109 14.11 9.25 -14.82
N ILE A 110 15.10 8.37 -14.58
CA ILE A 110 16.02 8.49 -13.45
C ILE A 110 16.83 9.79 -13.52
N GLU A 111 17.39 10.14 -14.68
CA GLU A 111 18.09 11.40 -14.91
C GLU A 111 17.20 12.63 -14.66
N ALA A 112 15.91 12.55 -15.03
CA ALA A 112 14.95 13.62 -14.74
C ALA A 112 14.71 13.77 -13.24
N LEU A 113 14.52 12.65 -12.51
CA LEU A 113 14.40 12.65 -11.05
C LEU A 113 15.67 13.18 -10.38
N GLU A 114 16.85 12.79 -10.82
CA GLU A 114 18.12 13.25 -10.27
C GLU A 114 18.32 14.75 -10.48
N ARG A 115 17.99 15.28 -11.66
CA ARG A 115 18.06 16.72 -11.94
C ARG A 115 17.18 17.53 -10.99
N VAL A 116 15.93 17.10 -10.80
CA VAL A 116 15.02 17.76 -9.86
C VAL A 116 15.50 17.56 -8.42
N LYS A 117 15.83 16.34 -8.01
CA LYS A 117 16.31 16.03 -6.66
C LYS A 117 17.53 16.88 -6.30
N ASN A 118 18.53 16.95 -7.17
CA ASN A 118 19.79 17.64 -6.92
C ASN A 118 19.65 19.17 -6.89
N SER A 119 18.63 19.75 -7.54
CA SER A 119 18.36 21.19 -7.46
C SER A 119 17.80 21.63 -6.10
N PHE A 120 17.18 20.71 -5.35
CA PHE A 120 16.66 20.99 -4.00
C PHE A 120 17.55 20.43 -2.89
N ASN A 121 17.98 19.16 -3.02
CA ASN A 121 18.82 18.49 -2.05
C ASN A 121 19.66 17.39 -2.72
N SER A 122 20.97 17.67 -2.87
CA SER A 122 21.92 16.71 -3.43
C SER A 122 22.14 15.48 -2.55
N TYR A 123 21.89 15.57 -1.24
CA TYR A 123 22.10 14.50 -0.25
C TYR A 123 20.83 14.21 0.56
N PRO A 124 19.77 13.67 -0.06
CA PRO A 124 18.49 13.46 0.62
C PRO A 124 18.52 12.30 1.63
N LEU A 125 19.58 11.49 1.64
CA LEU A 125 19.73 10.35 2.54
C LEU A 125 21.03 10.45 3.35
N GLY A 126 20.92 10.26 4.66
CA GLY A 126 22.07 10.17 5.56
C GLY A 126 22.82 8.84 5.40
N ARG A 127 24.12 8.84 5.75
CA ARG A 127 24.98 7.64 5.67
C ARG A 127 24.42 6.45 6.44
N LEU A 128 23.86 6.67 7.64
CA LEU A 128 23.26 5.61 8.45
C LEU A 128 22.02 5.01 7.79
N ALA A 129 21.18 5.85 7.16
CA ALA A 129 20.01 5.39 6.42
C ALA A 129 20.41 4.50 5.24
N ILE A 130 21.44 4.91 4.49
CA ILE A 130 21.98 4.11 3.38
C ILE A 130 22.54 2.77 3.87
N ARG A 131 23.35 2.77 4.93
CA ARG A 131 23.94 1.54 5.49
C ARG A 131 22.87 0.58 6.01
N GLY A 132 21.85 1.10 6.72
CA GLY A 132 20.71 0.31 7.18
C GLY A 132 19.89 -0.26 6.03
N ALA A 133 19.65 0.53 4.98
CA ALA A 133 18.94 0.08 3.79
C ALA A 133 19.67 -1.06 3.06
N VAL A 134 20.99 -0.92 2.84
CA VAL A 134 21.80 -1.97 2.20
C VAL A 134 21.77 -3.26 3.03
N ALA A 135 21.96 -3.17 4.34
CA ALA A 135 21.89 -4.34 5.23
C ALA A 135 20.51 -5.03 5.16
N ALA A 136 19.42 -4.26 5.21
CA ALA A 136 18.07 -4.80 5.13
C ALA A 136 17.72 -5.42 3.75
N MET A 137 18.33 -4.93 2.67
CA MET A 137 18.16 -5.54 1.34
C MET A 137 18.96 -6.84 1.20
N MET A 138 20.14 -6.92 1.83
CA MET A 138 21.00 -8.12 1.80
C MET A 138 20.45 -9.26 2.68
N ASP A 139 19.78 -8.93 3.79
CA ASP A 139 19.16 -9.94 4.67
C ASP A 139 17.83 -10.46 4.12
N ARG A 140 17.94 -11.35 3.13
CA ARG A 140 16.78 -12.01 2.49
C ARG A 140 16.05 -12.93 3.45
N GLN A 141 16.78 -13.65 4.31
CA GLN A 141 16.19 -14.61 5.24
C GLN A 141 15.25 -13.92 6.24
N TYR A 142 15.69 -12.80 6.84
CA TYR A 142 14.86 -12.05 7.76
C TYR A 142 13.64 -11.43 7.05
N PHE A 143 13.85 -10.89 5.86
CA PHE A 143 12.77 -10.36 5.02
C PHE A 143 11.71 -11.42 4.71
N ASP A 144 12.09 -12.59 4.21
CA ASP A 144 11.15 -13.66 3.86
C ASP A 144 10.39 -14.17 5.09
N LYS A 145 11.12 -14.37 6.20
CA LYS A 145 10.52 -14.78 7.48
C LYS A 145 9.46 -13.79 7.96
N THR A 146 9.80 -12.50 8.03
CA THR A 146 8.90 -11.46 8.57
C THR A 146 7.72 -11.18 7.65
N ARG A 147 7.97 -11.09 6.35
CA ARG A 147 6.94 -10.97 5.32
C ARG A 147 5.94 -12.11 5.41
N GLN A 148 6.42 -13.36 5.47
CA GLN A 148 5.55 -14.53 5.51
C GLN A 148 4.74 -14.59 6.81
N ALA A 149 5.34 -14.24 7.95
CA ALA A 149 4.60 -14.13 9.20
C ALA A 149 3.43 -13.13 9.08
N ILE A 150 3.69 -11.92 8.57
CA ILE A 150 2.65 -10.89 8.36
C ILE A 150 1.54 -11.40 7.42
N ILE A 151 1.88 -12.12 6.35
CA ILE A 151 0.90 -12.66 5.41
C ILE A 151 0.01 -13.71 6.12
N LEU A 152 0.60 -14.63 6.88
CA LEU A 152 -0.15 -15.65 7.61
C LEU A 152 -1.07 -15.01 8.66
N THR A 153 -0.54 -14.08 9.46
CA THR A 153 -1.32 -13.33 10.47
C THR A 153 -2.45 -12.52 9.81
N ARG A 154 -2.22 -11.97 8.61
CA ARG A 154 -3.27 -11.27 7.84
C ARG A 154 -4.41 -12.22 7.49
N GLU A 155 -4.10 -13.39 6.94
CA GLU A 155 -5.14 -14.35 6.53
C GLU A 155 -5.95 -14.84 7.74
N GLU A 156 -5.29 -15.11 8.86
CA GLU A 156 -5.97 -15.46 10.11
C GLU A 156 -6.84 -14.31 10.64
N LEU A 157 -6.34 -13.08 10.62
CA LEU A 157 -7.11 -11.91 11.01
C LEU A 157 -8.34 -11.72 10.11
N VAL A 158 -8.21 -11.90 8.79
CA VAL A 158 -9.33 -11.86 7.85
C VAL A 158 -10.38 -12.92 8.20
N HIS A 159 -9.94 -14.15 8.50
CA HIS A 159 -10.84 -15.22 8.92
C HIS A 159 -11.61 -14.85 10.20
N ASN A 160 -10.91 -14.39 11.24
CA ASN A 160 -11.51 -14.01 12.51
C ASN A 160 -12.49 -12.84 12.37
N LEU A 161 -12.11 -11.78 11.63
CA LEU A 161 -12.98 -10.64 11.36
C LEU A 161 -14.27 -11.05 10.64
N ARG A 162 -14.19 -11.95 9.65
CA ARG A 162 -15.37 -12.51 9.00
C ARG A 162 -16.24 -13.33 9.96
N GLY A 163 -15.62 -14.07 10.89
CA GLY A 163 -16.32 -14.76 11.98
C GLY A 163 -17.11 -13.82 12.89
N PHE A 164 -16.61 -12.58 13.08
CA PHE A 164 -17.33 -11.51 13.78
C PHE A 164 -18.32 -10.75 12.89
N GLY A 165 -18.61 -11.20 11.67
CA GLY A 165 -19.58 -10.57 10.77
C GLY A 165 -19.05 -9.35 10.00
N PHE A 166 -17.73 -9.09 10.00
CA PHE A 166 -17.17 -8.03 9.17
C PHE A 166 -17.14 -8.42 7.70
N GLU A 167 -17.41 -7.44 6.85
CA GLU A 167 -17.06 -7.47 5.44
C GLU A 167 -15.62 -6.98 5.29
N VAL A 168 -14.74 -7.83 4.78
CA VAL A 168 -13.30 -7.55 4.64
C VAL A 168 -12.89 -7.63 3.17
N LEU A 169 -12.35 -6.54 2.64
CA LEU A 169 -11.84 -6.50 1.27
C LEU A 169 -10.58 -7.39 1.11
N PRO A 170 -10.39 -8.02 -0.06
CA PRO A 170 -9.13 -8.70 -0.37
C PRO A 170 -7.95 -7.73 -0.27
N SER A 171 -6.92 -8.12 0.46
CA SER A 171 -5.73 -7.30 0.68
C SER A 171 -4.47 -8.08 0.35
N ALA A 172 -3.61 -7.49 -0.50
CA ALA A 172 -2.24 -7.92 -0.71
C ALA A 172 -1.23 -7.02 0.01
N ALA A 173 -1.68 -6.27 1.04
CA ALA A 173 -0.85 -5.37 1.85
C ALA A 173 -0.63 -5.92 3.27
N ASN A 174 0.02 -5.15 4.15
CA ASN A 174 0.21 -5.47 5.57
C ASN A 174 -0.91 -4.91 6.48
N PHE A 175 -2.10 -4.74 5.92
CA PHE A 175 -3.29 -4.27 6.61
C PHE A 175 -4.53 -4.85 5.94
N VAL A 176 -5.65 -4.83 6.63
CA VAL A 176 -6.97 -5.17 6.08
C VAL A 176 -7.87 -3.96 6.11
N PHE A 177 -8.84 -3.92 5.19
CA PHE A 177 -9.86 -2.89 5.12
C PHE A 177 -11.22 -3.53 5.34
N ALA A 178 -11.83 -3.23 6.47
CA ALA A 178 -13.00 -3.95 6.97
C ALA A 178 -14.10 -3.00 7.41
N ARG A 179 -15.35 -3.39 7.19
CA ARG A 179 -16.54 -2.72 7.75
C ARG A 179 -17.46 -3.72 8.42
N HIS A 180 -18.28 -3.25 9.33
CA HIS A 180 -19.30 -4.08 9.97
C HIS A 180 -20.69 -3.55 9.59
N PRO A 181 -21.59 -4.36 9.01
CA PRO A 181 -22.88 -3.87 8.50
C PRO A 181 -23.82 -3.36 9.60
N ALA A 182 -23.74 -3.95 10.80
CA ALA A 182 -24.59 -3.57 11.94
C ALA A 182 -23.95 -2.57 12.92
N TRP A 183 -22.70 -2.12 12.69
CA TRP A 183 -21.98 -1.28 13.65
C TRP A 183 -21.28 -0.12 12.96
N ASP A 184 -21.46 1.08 13.50
CA ASP A 184 -20.78 2.26 13.00
C ASP A 184 -19.26 2.18 13.24
N ALA A 185 -18.48 2.44 12.20
CA ALA A 185 -17.02 2.29 12.27
C ALA A 185 -16.35 3.30 13.20
N LEU A 186 -16.86 4.54 13.28
CA LEU A 186 -16.29 5.54 14.18
C LEU A 186 -16.50 5.14 15.64
N GLN A 187 -17.69 4.63 15.98
CA GLN A 187 -18.00 4.10 17.31
C GLN A 187 -17.15 2.87 17.64
N LEU A 188 -16.99 1.92 16.71
CA LEU A 188 -16.10 0.77 16.90
C LEU A 188 -14.65 1.21 17.14
N ALA A 189 -14.13 2.14 16.35
CA ALA A 189 -12.78 2.68 16.53
C ALA A 189 -12.60 3.34 17.91
N ALA A 190 -13.61 4.07 18.40
CA ALA A 190 -13.58 4.68 19.72
C ALA A 190 -13.55 3.62 20.84
N ARG A 191 -14.40 2.59 20.77
CA ARG A 191 -14.43 1.48 21.76
C ARG A 191 -13.14 0.66 21.76
N LEU A 192 -12.54 0.43 20.58
CA LEU A 192 -11.22 -0.21 20.49
C LEU A 192 -10.14 0.66 21.16
N ARG A 193 -10.21 1.99 20.97
CA ARG A 193 -9.27 2.94 21.58
C ARG A 193 -9.34 2.93 23.11
N GLU A 194 -10.54 2.80 23.69
CA GLU A 194 -10.72 2.64 25.14
C GLU A 194 -10.03 1.39 25.69
N LYS A 195 -9.82 0.37 24.84
CA LYS A 195 -9.05 -0.84 25.13
C LYS A 195 -7.59 -0.76 24.69
N ALA A 196 -7.07 0.45 24.46
CA ALA A 196 -5.71 0.74 23.98
C ALA A 196 -5.37 0.15 22.60
N ILE A 197 -6.37 -0.17 21.76
CA ILE A 197 -6.17 -0.68 20.40
C ILE A 197 -6.48 0.43 19.41
N ILE A 198 -5.45 0.86 18.66
CA ILE A 198 -5.56 1.98 17.73
C ILE A 198 -5.65 1.45 16.30
N VAL A 199 -6.82 1.60 15.69
CA VAL A 199 -7.06 1.35 14.26
C VAL A 199 -7.27 2.67 13.52
N ARG A 200 -7.14 2.65 12.18
CA ARG A 200 -7.34 3.85 11.37
C ARG A 200 -8.79 3.92 10.87
N HIS A 201 -9.51 4.95 11.28
CA HIS A 201 -10.79 5.37 10.71
C HIS A 201 -10.60 6.53 9.71
N PHE A 202 -11.52 6.66 8.76
CA PHE A 202 -11.52 7.65 7.69
C PHE A 202 -12.81 8.47 7.76
N LYS A 203 -12.77 9.76 7.40
CA LYS A 203 -13.95 10.65 7.46
C LYS A 203 -14.54 10.95 6.07
N GLN A 204 -14.07 10.26 5.04
CA GLN A 204 -14.53 10.44 3.67
C GLN A 204 -15.76 9.57 3.40
N ASP A 205 -16.82 10.16 2.84
CA ASP A 205 -18.16 9.55 2.69
C ASP A 205 -18.15 8.10 2.16
N ARG A 206 -17.33 7.80 1.14
CA ARG A 206 -17.28 6.45 0.54
C ARG A 206 -16.65 5.38 1.44
N ILE A 207 -15.87 5.79 2.44
CA ILE A 207 -15.06 4.90 3.27
C ILE A 207 -15.22 5.18 4.77
N GLU A 208 -16.17 6.01 5.17
CA GLU A 208 -16.36 6.38 6.58
C GLU A 208 -16.84 5.21 7.45
N GLN A 209 -17.45 4.20 6.84
CA GLN A 209 -17.85 2.98 7.52
C GLN A 209 -16.76 1.89 7.53
N PHE A 210 -15.55 2.21 7.09
CA PHE A 210 -14.43 1.26 7.09
C PHE A 210 -13.37 1.59 8.14
N LEU A 211 -12.76 0.53 8.65
CA LEU A 211 -11.56 0.54 9.46
C LEU A 211 -10.41 -0.06 8.65
N ARG A 212 -9.28 0.65 8.59
CA ARG A 212 -8.01 0.07 8.17
C ARG A 212 -7.24 -0.42 9.39
N ILE A 213 -7.09 -1.73 9.47
CA ILE A 213 -6.44 -2.42 10.57
C ILE A 213 -5.08 -2.91 10.08
N THR A 214 -4.00 -2.31 10.58
CA THR A 214 -2.64 -2.79 10.29
C THR A 214 -2.43 -4.13 10.98
N VAL A 215 -1.83 -5.08 10.27
CA VAL A 215 -1.48 -6.39 10.83
C VAL A 215 -0.28 -6.21 11.74
N GLY A 216 -0.47 -6.52 13.02
CA GLY A 216 0.57 -6.51 14.04
C GLY A 216 1.20 -7.89 14.21
N THR A 217 1.65 -8.19 15.42
CA THR A 217 2.02 -9.55 15.84
C THR A 217 0.77 -10.41 16.07
N ASP A 218 0.92 -11.73 16.07
CA ASP A 218 -0.17 -12.67 16.37
C ASP A 218 -0.84 -12.36 17.72
N ALA A 219 -0.04 -12.00 18.73
CA ALA A 219 -0.55 -11.60 20.05
C ALA A 219 -1.42 -10.35 19.97
N GLN A 220 -0.99 -9.32 19.23
CA GLN A 220 -1.77 -8.09 19.04
C GLN A 220 -3.06 -8.33 18.23
N CYS A 221 -3.02 -9.21 17.24
CA CYS A 221 -4.20 -9.62 16.48
C CYS A 221 -5.18 -10.42 17.35
N ALA A 222 -4.67 -11.27 18.24
CA ALA A 222 -5.48 -11.99 19.23
C ALA A 222 -6.11 -11.03 20.27
N ASP A 223 -5.37 -10.02 20.73
CA ASP A 223 -5.88 -8.95 21.59
C ASP A 223 -7.02 -8.18 20.91
N LEU A 224 -6.85 -7.83 19.64
CA LEU A 224 -7.91 -7.23 18.83
C LEU A 224 -9.15 -8.12 18.75
N CYS A 225 -8.99 -9.42 18.48
CA CYS A 225 -10.12 -10.34 18.39
C CYS A 225 -10.86 -10.48 19.74
N ARG A 226 -10.13 -10.57 20.86
CA ARG A 226 -10.74 -10.57 22.21
C ARG A 226 -11.51 -9.28 22.50
N ALA A 227 -10.95 -8.14 22.12
CA ALA A 227 -11.60 -6.84 22.30
C ALA A 227 -12.88 -6.73 21.46
N LEU A 228 -12.86 -7.21 20.21
CA LEU A 228 -14.03 -7.25 19.33
C LEU A 228 -15.12 -8.16 19.88
N ALA A 229 -14.79 -9.38 20.35
CA ALA A 229 -15.75 -10.28 20.98
C ALA A 229 -16.50 -9.59 22.14
N GLN A 230 -15.78 -8.91 23.02
CA GLN A 230 -16.36 -8.13 24.12
C GLN A 230 -17.23 -6.96 23.66
N ILE A 231 -16.84 -6.25 22.60
CA ILE A 231 -17.58 -5.08 22.08
C ILE A 231 -18.86 -5.50 21.39
N LEU A 232 -18.80 -6.59 20.62
CA LEU A 232 -19.90 -7.09 19.78
C LEU A 232 -20.85 -8.01 20.56
N GLY A 233 -20.46 -8.48 21.74
CA GLY A 233 -21.24 -9.39 22.58
C GLY A 233 -21.21 -10.85 22.07
N SER A 234 -20.07 -11.26 21.49
CA SER A 234 -19.82 -12.62 20.98
C SER A 234 -18.94 -13.44 21.92
#